data_AF-A0A8R1EV10-F1
#
_entry.id   AF-A0A8R1EV10-F1
#
_cell.length_a   1.000
_cell.length_b   1.000
_cell.length_c   1.000
_cell.angle_alpha   90.00
_cell.angle_beta   90.00
_cell.angle_gamma   90.00
#
_symmetry.space_group_name_H-M   'P 1'
#
loop_
_entity.id
_entity.type
_entity.pdbx_description
1 polymer ?
#
loop_
_entity_poly.entity_id
_entity_poly.type
_entity_poly.pdbx_seq_one_letter_code
_entity_poly.pdbx_strand_id
1 'polypeptide(L)'
;MALADKMRNSSILEIQLAGYAWDNFFLLNKSMNTFIAETQEISSKLLIKEQNLESLADAVSSLDNVKLPPLNLELMVSSLDRLKSSSLELSLEVAALKQSIESLEGLEYAVMRKHGALPKLIARAASFFKSFFSKQPEIKW
;
A
#
# COMPACT_ATOMS: atom_id res chain seq x y z
N MET A 1 -9.07 -13.39 0.84
CA MET A 1 -9.13 -14.63 1.66
C MET A 1 -8.33 -15.76 1.03
N ALA A 2 -8.35 -15.95 -0.29
CA ALA A 2 -7.66 -17.06 -0.97
C ALA A 2 -6.17 -17.25 -0.61
N LEU A 3 -5.34 -16.19 -0.57
CA LEU A 3 -3.91 -16.33 -0.22
C LEU A 3 -3.71 -16.83 1.21
N ALA A 4 -4.47 -16.25 2.14
CA ALA A 4 -4.53 -16.74 3.50
C ALA A 4 -5.00 -18.19 3.46
N ASP A 5 -6.22 -18.53 3.05
CA ASP A 5 -6.69 -19.92 3.11
C ASP A 5 -5.72 -20.95 2.48
N LYS A 6 -5.03 -20.59 1.39
CA LYS A 6 -3.94 -21.39 0.79
C LYS A 6 -2.75 -21.61 1.72
N MET A 7 -2.24 -20.55 2.35
CA MET A 7 -1.15 -20.62 3.33
C MET A 7 -1.52 -21.45 4.58
N ARG A 8 -2.80 -21.64 4.92
CA ARG A 8 -3.24 -22.42 6.08
C ARG A 8 -3.20 -23.91 5.80
N ASN A 9 -3.43 -24.24 4.54
CA ASN A 9 -3.46 -25.60 4.02
C ASN A 9 -2.09 -26.01 3.44
N SER A 10 -1.09 -25.13 3.54
CA SER A 10 0.30 -25.37 3.13
C SER A 10 1.03 -26.34 4.08
N SER A 11 2.17 -26.83 3.63
CA SER A 11 2.99 -27.72 4.46
C SER A 11 3.50 -27.04 5.74
N ILE A 12 3.82 -27.81 6.78
CA ILE A 12 4.39 -27.28 8.03
C ILE A 12 5.65 -26.46 7.75
N LEU A 13 6.48 -26.89 6.80
CA LEU A 13 7.69 -26.18 6.40
C LEU A 13 7.38 -24.80 5.79
N GLU A 14 6.35 -24.73 4.93
CA GLU A 14 5.89 -23.47 4.34
C GLU A 14 5.27 -22.54 5.38
N ILE A 15 4.54 -23.07 6.34
CA ILE A 15 3.98 -22.30 7.46
C ILE A 15 5.11 -21.73 8.32
N GLN A 16 6.16 -22.52 8.60
CA GLN A 16 7.35 -22.05 9.33
C GLN A 16 8.14 -20.98 8.56
N LEU A 17 8.28 -21.13 7.24
CA LEU A 17 8.93 -20.13 6.38
C LEU A 17 8.14 -18.83 6.30
N ALA A 18 6.80 -18.91 6.22
CA ALA A 18 5.92 -17.75 6.21
C ALA A 18 5.89 -17.01 7.56
N GLY A 19 5.95 -17.73 8.68
CA GLY A 19 5.90 -17.16 10.03
C GLY A 19 4.66 -16.26 10.23
N TYR A 20 4.86 -15.08 10.80
CA TYR A 20 3.79 -14.08 11.04
C TYR A 20 3.21 -13.44 9.77
N ALA A 21 3.75 -13.72 8.58
CA ALA A 21 3.18 -13.19 7.33
C ALA A 21 1.70 -13.60 7.16
N TRP A 22 1.33 -14.75 7.72
CA TRP A 22 -0.05 -15.20 7.85
C TRP A 22 -0.99 -14.14 8.46
N ASP A 23 -0.71 -13.75 9.71
CA ASP A 23 -1.55 -12.83 10.48
C ASP A 23 -1.61 -11.48 9.77
N ASN A 24 -0.50 -11.07 9.16
CA ASN A 24 -0.43 -9.88 8.34
C ASN A 24 -1.38 -9.97 7.15
N PHE A 25 -1.35 -11.03 6.33
CA PHE A 25 -2.25 -11.14 5.18
C PHE A 25 -3.74 -11.18 5.57
N PHE A 26 -4.07 -11.74 6.74
CA PHE A 26 -5.42 -11.66 7.27
C PHE A 26 -5.84 -10.22 7.59
N LEU A 27 -4.99 -9.47 8.31
CA LEU A 27 -5.22 -8.06 8.63
C LEU A 27 -5.28 -7.17 7.37
N LEU A 28 -4.44 -7.47 6.39
CA LEU A 28 -4.43 -6.79 5.09
C LEU A 28 -5.73 -7.04 4.34
N ASN A 29 -6.19 -8.29 4.28
CA ASN A 29 -7.46 -8.63 3.65
C ASN A 29 -8.65 -7.92 4.32
N LYS A 30 -8.64 -7.82 5.66
CA LYS A 30 -9.67 -7.07 6.39
C LYS A 30 -9.63 -5.57 6.02
N SER A 31 -8.44 -4.98 6.01
CA SER A 31 -8.25 -3.56 5.66
C SER A 31 -8.68 -3.27 4.22
N MET A 32 -8.38 -4.18 3.28
CA MET A 32 -8.79 -4.08 1.88
C MET A 32 -10.31 -4.22 1.71
N ASN A 33 -10.96 -5.11 2.45
CA ASN A 33 -12.42 -5.21 2.43
C ASN A 33 -13.09 -3.93 2.93
N THR A 34 -12.55 -3.32 3.99
CA THR A 34 -13.00 -2.00 4.46
C THR A 34 -12.80 -0.94 3.38
N PHE A 35 -11.62 -0.89 2.75
CA PHE A 35 -11.34 0.03 1.66
C PHE A 35 -12.32 -0.14 0.48
N ILE A 36 -12.62 -1.38 0.08
CA ILE A 36 -13.57 -1.67 -1.01
C ILE A 36 -14.97 -1.19 -0.64
N ALA A 37 -15.44 -1.47 0.58
CA ALA A 37 -16.76 -1.03 1.03
C ALA A 37 -16.87 0.51 1.03
N GLU A 38 -15.86 1.21 1.54
CA GLU A 38 -15.82 2.67 1.56
C GLU A 38 -15.77 3.25 0.13
N THR A 39 -14.95 2.70 -0.76
CA THR A 39 -14.86 3.15 -2.16
C THR A 39 -16.14 2.91 -2.95
N GLN A 40 -16.85 1.80 -2.72
CA GLN A 40 -18.17 1.55 -3.30
C GLN A 40 -19.21 2.58 -2.83
N GLU A 41 -19.21 2.90 -1.53
CA GLU A 41 -20.06 3.96 -0.98
C GLU A 41 -19.78 5.31 -1.67
N ILE A 42 -18.51 5.62 -1.93
CA ILE A 42 -18.09 6.87 -2.58
C ILE A 42 -18.48 6.88 -4.06
N SER A 43 -18.27 5.78 -4.78
CA SER A 43 -18.68 5.66 -6.18
C SER A 43 -20.18 5.89 -6.34
N SER A 44 -21.00 5.50 -5.36
CA SER A 44 -22.44 5.75 -5.37
C SER A 44 -22.81 7.23 -5.19
N LYS A 45 -21.90 8.05 -4.64
CA LYS A 45 -22.07 9.50 -4.43
C LYS A 45 -21.57 10.35 -5.60
N LEU A 46 -20.79 9.77 -6.51
CA LEU A 46 -20.30 10.39 -7.75
C LEU A 46 -21.45 10.49 -8.78
N LEU A 47 -22.39 11.38 -8.52
CA LEU A 47 -23.51 11.67 -9.41
C LEU A 47 -23.22 12.95 -10.19
N ILE A 48 -22.86 12.79 -11.46
CA ILE A 48 -22.75 13.90 -12.41
C ILE A 48 -24.18 14.29 -12.81
N LYS A 49 -24.69 15.38 -12.24
CA LYS A 49 -26.06 15.85 -12.46
C LYS A 49 -26.27 16.35 -13.89
N GLU A 50 -25.26 17.02 -14.44
CA GLU A 50 -25.28 17.60 -15.78
C GLU A 50 -23.95 17.35 -16.49
N GLN A 51 -23.96 17.24 -17.83
CA GLN A 51 -22.77 17.02 -18.64
C GLN A 51 -21.97 18.33 -18.85
N ASN A 52 -21.60 19.00 -17.76
CA ASN A 52 -20.76 20.20 -17.78
C ASN A 52 -19.62 20.11 -16.75
N LEU A 53 -18.63 20.98 -16.94
CA LEU A 53 -17.42 20.99 -16.12
C LEU A 53 -17.69 21.35 -14.65
N GLU A 54 -18.72 22.15 -14.39
CA GLU A 54 -19.12 22.55 -13.04
C GLU A 54 -19.69 21.36 -12.26
N SER A 55 -20.65 20.65 -12.85
CA SER A 55 -21.20 19.41 -12.28
C SER A 55 -20.15 18.32 -12.12
N LEU A 56 -19.17 18.23 -13.04
CA LEU A 56 -18.04 17.32 -12.88
C LEU A 56 -17.15 17.72 -11.71
N ALA A 57 -16.83 19.01 -11.58
CA ALA A 57 -16.01 19.52 -10.47
C ALA A 57 -16.70 19.29 -9.13
N ASP A 58 -17.99 19.57 -9.02
CA ASP A 58 -18.79 19.30 -7.82
C ASP A 58 -18.79 17.81 -7.46
N ALA A 59 -19.04 16.93 -8.44
CA ALA A 59 -19.04 15.49 -8.22
C ALA A 59 -17.66 14.98 -7.74
N VAL A 60 -16.56 15.46 -8.35
CA VAL A 60 -15.20 15.09 -7.98
C VAL A 60 -14.78 15.70 -6.64
N SER A 61 -15.27 16.88 -6.27
CA SER A 61 -14.98 17.51 -4.97
C SER A 61 -15.46 16.67 -3.78
N SER A 62 -16.49 15.84 -3.98
CA SER A 62 -16.94 14.88 -2.96
C SER A 62 -15.84 13.87 -2.57
N LEU A 63 -14.88 13.63 -3.47
CA LEU A 63 -13.73 12.76 -3.23
C LEU A 63 -12.72 13.36 -2.25
N ASP A 64 -12.71 14.68 -2.05
CA ASP A 64 -11.80 15.33 -1.11
C ASP A 64 -12.12 14.99 0.35
N ASN A 65 -13.35 14.58 0.65
CA ASN A 65 -13.76 14.19 2.00
C ASN A 65 -13.62 12.70 2.27
N VAL A 66 -13.13 11.94 1.28
CA VAL A 66 -12.89 10.51 1.42
C VAL A 66 -11.80 10.26 2.44
N LYS A 67 -12.17 9.56 3.50
CA LYS A 67 -11.24 8.98 4.44
C LYS A 67 -10.74 7.69 3.82
N LEU A 68 -9.46 7.68 3.49
CA LEU A 68 -8.81 6.46 3.05
C LEU A 68 -8.39 5.68 4.30
N PRO A 69 -8.66 4.38 4.38
CA PRO A 69 -8.22 3.58 5.50
C PRO A 69 -6.70 3.57 5.51
N PRO A 70 -6.07 3.56 6.70
CA PRO A 70 -4.63 3.47 6.79
C PRO A 70 -4.16 2.15 6.20
N LEU A 71 -3.43 2.23 5.08
CA LEU A 71 -2.76 1.08 4.47
C LEU A 71 -1.36 1.00 5.07
N ASN A 72 -0.96 -0.18 5.53
CA ASN A 72 0.41 -0.43 5.97
C ASN A 72 1.18 -1.12 4.84
N LEU A 73 1.61 -0.33 3.84
CA LEU A 73 2.30 -0.88 2.66
C LEU A 73 3.64 -1.53 3.04
N GLU A 74 4.35 -1.00 4.03
CA GLU A 74 5.57 -1.62 4.56
C GLU A 74 5.31 -3.05 5.04
N LEU A 75 4.22 -3.26 5.79
CA LEU A 75 3.82 -4.58 6.26
C LEU A 75 3.40 -5.50 5.11
N MET A 76 2.73 -4.97 4.08
CA MET A 76 2.36 -5.72 2.87
C MET A 76 3.60 -6.23 2.12
N VAL A 77 4.53 -5.33 1.83
CA VAL A 77 5.77 -5.62 1.08
C VAL A 77 6.65 -6.58 1.87
N SER A 78 6.87 -6.34 3.16
CA SER A 78 7.69 -7.23 3.99
C SER A 78 7.08 -8.63 4.15
N SER A 79 5.75 -8.74 4.15
CA SER A 79 5.08 -10.04 4.18
C SER A 79 5.23 -10.79 2.86
N LEU A 80 5.18 -10.10 1.72
CA LEU A 80 5.50 -10.68 0.42
C LEU A 80 6.95 -11.13 0.30
N ASP A 81 7.89 -10.35 0.81
CA ASP A 81 9.32 -10.68 0.79
C ASP A 81 9.62 -12.00 1.49
N ARG A 82 8.89 -12.32 2.57
CA ARG A 82 9.01 -13.61 3.27
C ARG A 82 8.59 -14.78 2.38
N LEU A 83 7.60 -14.57 1.51
CA LEU A 83 7.10 -15.62 0.63
C LEU A 83 8.03 -15.95 -0.53
N LYS A 84 8.98 -15.07 -0.88
CA LYS A 84 9.94 -15.29 -1.98
C LYS A 84 10.72 -16.59 -1.89
N SER A 85 10.94 -17.08 -0.66
CA SER A 85 11.66 -18.33 -0.39
C SER A 85 10.76 -19.57 -0.33
N SER A 86 9.45 -19.40 -0.50
CA SER A 86 8.45 -20.46 -0.41
C SER A 86 7.88 -20.82 -1.79
N SER A 87 7.25 -22.00 -1.90
CA SER A 87 6.53 -22.41 -3.12
C SER A 87 5.37 -21.46 -3.47
N LEU A 88 4.85 -20.72 -2.48
CA LEU A 88 3.73 -19.80 -2.62
C LEU A 88 4.07 -18.57 -3.46
N GLU A 89 5.36 -18.24 -3.63
CA GLU A 89 5.81 -17.14 -4.48
C GLU A 89 5.26 -17.24 -5.92
N LEU A 90 5.08 -18.47 -6.41
CA LEU A 90 4.58 -18.77 -7.75
C LEU A 90 3.05 -18.84 -7.83
N SER A 91 2.35 -18.59 -6.71
CA SER A 91 0.90 -18.67 -6.67
C SER A 91 0.25 -17.47 -7.36
N LEU A 92 -0.90 -17.71 -8.00
CA LEU A 92 -1.71 -16.65 -8.62
C LEU A 92 -2.13 -15.59 -7.59
N GLU A 93 -2.33 -16.01 -6.35
CA GLU A 93 -2.74 -15.14 -5.26
C GLU A 93 -1.61 -14.18 -4.85
N VAL A 94 -0.35 -14.64 -4.83
CA VAL A 94 0.82 -13.77 -4.61
C VAL A 94 1.03 -12.82 -5.78
N ALA A 95 0.87 -13.29 -7.02
CA ALA A 95 0.96 -12.45 -8.20
C ALA A 95 -0.09 -11.32 -8.19
N ALA A 96 -1.35 -11.66 -7.89
CA ALA A 96 -2.44 -10.68 -7.78
C ALA A 96 -2.20 -9.68 -6.64
N LEU A 97 -1.63 -10.12 -5.52
CA LEU A 97 -1.30 -9.24 -4.40
C LEU A 97 -0.20 -8.23 -4.78
N LYS A 98 0.86 -8.67 -5.47
CA LYS A 98 1.93 -7.78 -5.97
C LYS A 98 1.37 -6.68 -6.85
N GLN A 99 0.55 -7.06 -7.84
CA GLN A 99 -0.11 -6.10 -8.73
C GLN A 99 -1.02 -5.12 -7.98
N SER A 100 -1.72 -5.60 -6.95
CA SER A 100 -2.56 -4.76 -6.11
C SER A 100 -1.74 -3.75 -5.32
N ILE A 101 -0.61 -4.16 -4.75
CA ILE A 101 0.28 -3.27 -3.97
C ILE A 101 0.85 -2.16 -4.85
N GLU A 102 1.31 -2.47 -6.07
CA GLU A 102 1.77 -1.45 -7.03
C GLU A 102 0.70 -0.38 -7.28
N SER A 103 -0.56 -0.79 -7.38
CA SER A 103 -1.69 0.13 -7.55
C SER A 103 -1.95 0.98 -6.29
N LEU A 104 -1.71 0.43 -5.10
CA LEU A 104 -1.92 1.10 -3.82
C LEU A 104 -0.77 2.05 -3.45
N GLU A 105 0.45 1.86 -3.96
CA GLU A 105 1.56 2.79 -3.76
C GLU A 105 1.20 4.20 -4.24
N GLY A 106 0.62 4.32 -5.43
CA GLY A 106 0.15 5.61 -5.96
C GLY A 106 -0.87 6.29 -5.04
N LEU A 107 -1.75 5.50 -4.40
CA LEU A 107 -2.73 6.01 -3.45
C LEU A 107 -2.07 6.48 -2.16
N GLU A 108 -1.10 5.75 -1.63
CA GLU A 108 -0.34 6.17 -0.44
C GLU A 108 0.40 7.49 -0.70
N TYR A 109 1.06 7.64 -1.85
CA TYR A 109 1.69 8.91 -2.23
C TYR A 109 0.70 10.06 -2.30
N ALA A 110 -0.48 9.84 -2.88
CA ALA A 110 -1.53 10.86 -2.94
C ALA A 110 -2.02 11.26 -1.53
N VAL A 111 -2.21 10.29 -0.62
CA VAL A 111 -2.56 10.52 0.79
C VAL A 111 -1.48 11.34 1.49
N MET A 112 -0.21 10.93 1.37
CA MET A 112 0.90 11.61 2.02
C MET A 112 1.08 13.05 1.51
N ARG A 113 0.81 13.28 0.22
CA ARG A 113 0.79 14.63 -0.37
C ARG A 113 -0.35 15.47 0.22
N LYS A 114 -1.57 14.94 0.24
CA LYS A 114 -2.76 15.62 0.80
C LYS A 114 -2.57 16.05 2.25
N HIS A 115 -1.95 15.20 3.06
CA HIS A 115 -1.70 15.48 4.48
C HIS A 115 -0.38 16.23 4.76
N GLY A 116 0.36 16.62 3.72
CA GLY A 116 1.65 17.33 3.87
C GLY A 116 2.76 16.50 4.52
N ALA A 117 2.62 15.18 4.59
CA ALA A 117 3.63 14.26 5.11
C ALA A 117 4.78 14.05 4.11
N LEU A 118 4.46 13.93 2.81
CA LEU A 118 5.45 13.68 1.76
C LEU A 118 6.50 14.78 1.65
N PRO A 119 6.15 16.10 1.60
CA PRO A 119 7.15 17.16 1.59
C PRO A 119 8.10 17.13 2.80
N LYS A 120 7.59 16.78 3.99
CA LYS A 120 8.40 16.67 5.21
C LYS A 120 9.41 15.54 5.12
N LEU A 121 9.02 14.39 4.56
CA LEU A 121 9.92 13.25 4.37
C LEU A 121 11.00 13.55 3.33
N ILE A 122 10.65 14.19 2.21
CA ILE A 122 11.61 14.63 1.20
C ILE A 122 12.64 15.58 1.81
N ALA A 123 12.21 16.56 2.62
CA ALA A 123 13.13 17.49 3.29
C ALA A 123 14.07 16.78 4.29
N ARG A 124 13.57 15.79 5.03
CA ARG A 124 14.39 14.96 5.94
C ARG A 124 15.41 14.13 5.17
N ALA A 125 15.00 13.47 4.09
CA ALA A 125 15.88 12.68 3.23
C ALA A 125 16.99 13.55 2.63
N ALA A 126 16.64 14.73 2.09
CA ALA A 126 17.61 15.70 1.58
C ALA A 126 18.63 16.12 2.65
N SER A 127 18.16 16.38 3.87
CA SER A 127 19.04 16.73 5.01
C SER A 127 19.97 15.58 5.38
N PHE A 128 19.45 14.34 5.43
CA PHE A 128 20.25 13.14 5.69
C PHE A 128 21.33 12.95 4.63
N PHE A 129 20.97 12.94 3.34
CA PHE A 129 21.94 12.71 2.26
C PHE A 129 23.00 13.80 2.21
N LYS A 130 22.63 15.07 2.41
CA LYS A 130 23.59 16.16 2.54
C LYS A 130 24.60 15.87 3.65
N SER A 131 24.14 15.49 4.85
CA SER A 131 25.02 15.13 5.96
C SER A 131 25.88 13.90 5.66
N PHE A 132 25.28 12.85 5.10
CA PHE A 132 25.95 11.58 4.84
C PHE A 132 27.10 11.74 3.84
N PHE A 133 26.85 12.41 2.72
CA PHE A 133 27.85 12.61 1.66
C PHE A 133 28.81 13.77 1.93
N SER A 134 28.48 14.70 2.83
CA SER A 134 29.43 15.75 3.26
C SER A 134 30.59 15.22 4.11
N LYS A 135 30.44 14.03 4.71
CA LYS A 135 31.52 13.34 5.41
C LYS A 135 32.30 12.44 4.44
N GLN A 136 33.01 13.04 3.49
CA GLN A 136 34.09 12.28 2.84
C GLN A 136 35.25 12.16 3.84
N PRO A 137 35.85 10.97 4.03
CA PRO A 137 37.09 10.87 4.77
C PRO A 137 38.14 11.70 4.06
N GLU A 138 38.89 12.53 4.79
CA GLU A 138 40.11 13.15 4.27
C GLU A 138 41.04 12.03 3.82
N ILE A 139 41.06 11.74 2.52
CA ILE A 139 42.08 10.88 1.92
C ILE A 139 43.35 11.74 1.91
N LYS A 140 44.15 11.61 2.96
CA LYS A 140 45.52 12.10 2.98
C LYS A 140 46.32 11.21 2.03
N TRP A 141 46.68 11.76 0.87
CA TRP A 141 47.62 11.18 -0.08
C TRP A 141 49.03 11.19 0.51
#